data_AF-A0A2K6EWA7-F1
#
_entry.id   AF-A0A2K6EWA7-F1
#
_cell.length_a   1.000
_cell.length_b   1.000
_cell.length_c   1.000
_cell.angle_alpha   90.00
_cell.angle_beta   90.00
_cell.angle_gamma   90.00
#
_symmetry.space_group_name_H-M   'P 1'
#
loop_
_entity.id
_entity.type
_entity.pdbx_description
1 polymer ?
#
loop_
_entity_poly.entity_id
_entity_poly.type
_entity_poly.pdbx_seq_one_letter_code
_entity_poly.pdbx_strand_id
1 'polypeptide(L)'
;MMHYSFYTFFIEAFALNICEHFLSSFNHVIRAHVHVEEVPWKRFEKNGVKHVHAFIHAPTGTHFCEVEQMRNGPPVIHSGIKGLKVLKTTQSGFEGFIKDQFTTLPEVKDRCFATQVYCKWRYHQGRNVDFDATWDTVRDIVLEKFAGPYDKGEYSPSVQKTLYDIQVLSLSRVPEVWFAGCHSED
;
A
#
# COMPACT_ATOMS: atom_id res chain seq x y z
N MET A 1 -11.33 21.29 31.29
CA MET A 1 -10.09 20.63 30.81
C MET A 1 -10.52 19.37 30.07
N MET A 2 -10.86 19.51 28.78
CA MET A 2 -11.28 18.39 27.95
C MET A 2 -10.05 17.58 27.58
N HIS A 3 -9.88 16.42 28.22
CA HIS A 3 -9.01 15.39 27.70
C HIS A 3 -9.65 14.83 26.43
N TYR A 4 -9.34 15.43 25.28
CA TYR A 4 -9.43 14.73 24.01
C TYR A 4 -8.34 13.65 24.07
N SER A 5 -8.74 12.47 24.53
CA SER A 5 -7.98 11.25 24.29
C SER A 5 -7.75 11.19 22.78
N PHE A 6 -6.49 11.14 22.35
CA PHE A 6 -6.14 10.92 20.96
C PHE A 6 -6.83 9.63 20.52
N TYR A 7 -7.98 9.75 19.84
CA TYR A 7 -8.50 8.67 19.03
C TYR A 7 -7.38 8.31 18.07
N THR A 8 -6.93 7.06 18.09
CA THR A 8 -5.99 6.54 17.10
C THR A 8 -6.61 6.81 15.72
N PHE A 9 -6.04 7.77 15.00
CA PHE A 9 -6.68 8.41 13.85
C PHE A 9 -6.25 7.70 12.57
N PHE A 10 -6.68 6.46 12.41
CA PHE A 10 -6.49 5.73 11.14
C PHE A 10 -7.37 6.39 10.06
N ILE A 11 -6.83 6.58 8.86
CA ILE A 11 -7.57 7.22 7.77
C ILE A 11 -8.81 6.41 7.36
N GLU A 12 -8.80 5.09 7.56
CA GLU A 12 -9.90 4.16 7.34
C GLU A 12 -11.05 4.41 8.33
N ALA A 13 -10.71 4.61 9.61
CA ALA A 13 -11.71 4.93 10.63
C ALA A 13 -12.37 6.29 10.35
N PHE A 14 -11.58 7.27 9.89
CA PHE A 14 -12.12 8.55 9.45
C PHE A 14 -13.07 8.39 8.25
N ALA A 15 -12.69 7.61 7.24
CA ALA A 15 -13.52 7.34 6.08
C ALA A 15 -14.82 6.59 6.43
N LEU A 16 -14.76 5.61 7.34
CA LEU A 16 -15.92 4.91 7.90
C LEU A 16 -16.90 5.88 8.58
N ASN A 17 -16.39 6.76 9.45
CA ASN A 17 -17.22 7.74 10.16
C ASN A 17 -17.94 8.69 9.18
N ILE A 18 -17.29 9.09 8.08
CA ILE A 18 -17.93 9.91 7.03
C ILE A 18 -19.03 9.12 6.32
N CYS A 19 -18.77 7.87 5.94
CA CYS A 19 -19.78 6.99 5.33
C CYS A 19 -21.00 6.84 6.25
N GLU A 20 -20.78 6.55 7.53
CA GLU A 20 -21.83 6.42 8.54
C GLU A 20 -22.63 7.71 8.70
N HIS A 21 -21.96 8.87 8.76
CA HIS A 21 -22.62 10.16 8.89
C HIS A 21 -23.64 10.41 7.77
N PHE A 22 -23.25 10.22 6.50
CA PHE A 22 -24.16 10.45 5.37
C PHE A 22 -25.31 9.44 5.30
N LEU A 23 -25.03 8.16 5.57
CA LEU A 23 -26.06 7.11 5.52
C LEU A 23 -27.06 7.20 6.68
N SER A 24 -26.62 7.62 7.86
CA SER A 24 -27.51 7.81 9.03
C SER A 24 -28.30 9.12 9.00
N SER A 25 -27.71 10.20 8.46
CA SER A 25 -28.33 11.54 8.50
C SER A 25 -29.37 11.77 7.40
N PHE A 26 -29.27 11.07 6.25
CA PHE A 26 -30.08 11.36 5.07
C PHE A 26 -30.72 10.12 4.47
N ASN A 27 -32.00 9.88 4.74
CA ASN A 27 -32.72 8.67 4.29
C ASN A 27 -32.70 8.40 2.78
N HIS A 28 -32.55 9.43 1.95
CA HIS A 28 -32.51 9.31 0.48
C HIS A 28 -31.12 8.92 -0.06
N VAL A 29 -30.07 8.97 0.76
CA VAL A 29 -28.71 8.57 0.36
C VAL A 29 -28.63 7.04 0.40
N ILE A 30 -28.36 6.39 -0.73
CA ILE A 30 -28.31 4.92 -0.82
C ILE A 30 -26.89 4.35 -0.79
N ARG A 31 -25.88 5.20 -0.97
CA ARG A 31 -24.46 4.82 -1.03
C ARG A 31 -23.57 5.98 -0.62
N ALA A 32 -22.53 5.69 0.15
CA ALA A 32 -21.44 6.61 0.44
C ALA A 32 -20.11 5.99 -0.01
N HIS A 33 -19.24 6.80 -0.59
CA HIS A 33 -17.89 6.40 -1.01
C HIS A 33 -16.92 7.50 -0.62
N VAL A 34 -15.89 7.17 0.14
CA VAL A 34 -14.92 8.10 0.69
C VAL A 34 -13.51 7.62 0.38
N HIS A 35 -12.74 8.47 -0.26
CA HIS A 35 -11.31 8.27 -0.54
C HIS A 35 -10.49 9.23 0.32
N VAL A 36 -9.47 8.71 1.01
CA VAL A 36 -8.60 9.50 1.89
C VAL A 36 -7.15 9.18 1.56
N GLU A 37 -6.31 10.22 1.52
CA GLU A 37 -4.87 10.10 1.36
C GLU A 37 -4.18 10.81 2.51
N GLU A 38 -3.28 10.11 3.18
CA GLU A 38 -2.49 10.67 4.25
C GLU A 38 -1.29 11.45 3.68
N VAL A 39 -1.09 12.68 4.15
CA VAL A 39 0.14 13.41 3.84
C VAL A 39 1.29 12.81 4.65
N PRO A 40 2.40 12.34 4.03
CA PRO A 40 3.41 11.52 4.71
C PRO A 40 4.37 12.37 5.57
N TRP A 41 3.85 12.90 6.67
CA TRP A 41 4.63 13.60 7.69
C TRP A 41 5.33 12.60 8.61
N LYS A 42 6.66 12.63 8.64
CA LYS A 42 7.46 11.88 9.59
C LYS A 42 7.95 12.80 10.70
N ARG A 43 7.84 12.37 11.96
CA ARG A 43 8.40 13.11 13.10
C ARG A 43 9.91 13.26 12.94
N PHE A 44 10.44 14.46 13.18
CA PHE A 44 11.89 14.67 13.19
C PHE A 44 12.55 13.74 14.21
N GLU A 45 13.65 13.10 13.84
CA GLU A 45 14.38 12.19 14.69
C GLU A 45 15.89 12.38 14.52
N LYS A 46 16.63 12.44 15.64
CA LYS A 46 18.10 12.51 15.65
C LYS A 46 18.63 11.67 16.79
N ASN A 47 19.57 10.76 16.51
CA ASN A 47 20.17 9.86 17.51
C ASN A 47 19.12 9.06 18.30
N GLY A 48 18.03 8.62 17.65
CA GLY A 48 16.92 7.91 18.28
C GLY A 48 15.95 8.79 19.10
N VAL A 49 16.20 10.09 19.21
CA VAL A 49 15.32 11.03 19.93
C VAL A 49 14.37 11.70 18.95
N LYS A 50 13.07 11.50 19.17
CA LYS A 50 12.00 12.11 18.36
C LYS A 50 11.66 13.52 18.86
N HIS A 51 11.55 14.49 17.96
CA HIS A 51 11.18 15.86 18.29
C HIS A 51 9.71 15.94 18.72
N VAL A 52 9.40 16.79 19.71
CA VAL A 52 8.06 16.89 20.30
C VAL A 52 7.00 17.47 19.36
N HIS A 53 7.39 18.35 18.42
CA HIS A 53 6.44 19.05 17.54
C HIS A 53 6.99 19.39 16.14
N ALA A 54 8.08 18.77 15.69
CA ALA A 54 8.65 19.04 14.37
C ALA A 54 8.53 17.80 13.47
N PHE A 55 8.20 18.04 12.20
CA PHE A 55 7.89 17.01 11.21
C PHE A 55 8.56 17.35 9.87
N ILE A 56 8.99 16.32 9.15
CA ILE A 56 9.54 16.39 7.79
C ILE A 56 8.59 15.68 6.83
N HIS A 57 8.40 16.22 5.64
CA HIS A 57 7.67 15.55 4.59
C HIS A 57 8.58 14.45 3.98
N ALA A 58 8.16 13.18 4.07
CA ALA A 58 8.97 12.02 3.70
C ALA A 58 8.15 11.00 2.88
N PRO A 59 8.01 11.18 1.56
CA PRO A 59 7.15 10.36 0.71
C PRO A 59 7.80 9.01 0.35
N THR A 60 7.96 8.13 1.34
CA THR A 60 8.51 6.78 1.18
C THR A 60 7.42 5.71 1.06
N GLY A 61 6.40 6.01 0.24
CA GLY A 61 5.09 5.34 0.21
C GLY A 61 4.03 6.16 0.94
N THR A 62 2.91 6.42 0.26
CA THR A 62 1.77 7.20 0.78
C THR A 62 0.64 6.25 1.16
N HIS A 63 0.15 6.35 2.40
CA HIS A 63 -1.02 5.61 2.85
C HIS A 63 -2.29 6.26 2.26
N PHE A 64 -3.12 5.45 1.61
CA PHE A 64 -4.46 5.85 1.21
C PHE A 64 -5.47 4.77 1.53
N CYS A 65 -6.73 5.16 1.65
CA CYS A 65 -7.84 4.23 1.82
C CYS A 65 -9.07 4.62 1.00
N GLU A 66 -9.87 3.63 0.65
CA GLU A 66 -11.19 3.80 0.05
C GLU A 66 -12.22 3.00 0.85
N VAL A 67 -13.26 3.68 1.33
CA VAL A 67 -14.39 3.05 2.01
C VAL A 67 -15.66 3.29 1.20
N GLU A 68 -16.32 2.20 0.81
CA GLU A 68 -17.64 2.22 0.18
C GLU A 68 -18.65 1.54 1.08
N GLN A 69 -19.83 2.15 1.25
CA GLN A 69 -20.93 1.54 2.01
C GLN A 69 -22.27 1.80 1.31
N MET A 70 -23.01 0.71 1.08
CA MET A 70 -24.41 0.76 0.67
C MET A 70 -25.30 0.92 1.91
N ARG A 71 -26.44 1.61 1.78
CA ARG A 71 -27.43 1.70 2.87
C ARG A 71 -27.84 0.31 3.31
N ASN A 72 -27.85 0.09 4.63
CA ASN A 72 -28.14 -1.20 5.28
C ASN A 72 -27.17 -2.34 4.92
N GLY A 73 -26.07 -2.04 4.23
CA GLY A 73 -25.00 -2.97 3.92
C GLY A 73 -23.77 -2.76 4.82
N PRO A 74 -22.93 -3.79 4.97
CA PRO A 74 -21.63 -3.63 5.61
C PRO A 74 -20.70 -2.75 4.75
N PRO A 75 -19.77 -1.99 5.37
CA PRO A 75 -18.76 -1.26 4.63
C PRO A 75 -17.77 -2.21 3.93
N VAL A 76 -17.21 -1.74 2.83
CA VAL A 76 -16.08 -2.35 2.12
C VAL A 76 -14.90 -1.40 2.24
N ILE A 77 -13.82 -1.88 2.84
CA ILE A 77 -12.63 -1.08 3.16
C ILE A 77 -11.48 -1.58 2.30
N HIS A 78 -10.84 -0.65 1.61
CA HIS A 78 -9.55 -0.84 0.98
C HIS A 78 -8.52 0.09 1.61
N SER A 79 -7.31 -0.42 1.77
CA SER A 79 -6.13 0.41 2.04
C SER A 79 -5.08 0.16 0.97
N GLY A 80 -4.10 1.05 0.90
CA GLY A 80 -3.10 0.96 -0.14
C GLY A 80 -1.87 1.82 0.08
N ILE A 81 -0.89 1.53 -0.74
CA ILE A 81 0.38 2.24 -0.86
C ILE A 81 0.43 2.80 -2.28
N LYS A 82 0.70 4.09 -2.41
CA LYS A 82 1.01 4.70 -3.71
C LYS A 82 2.22 5.61 -3.60
N GLY A 83 2.82 5.94 -4.75
CA GLY A 83 3.98 6.85 -4.78
C GLY A 83 5.25 6.26 -4.13
N LEU A 84 5.30 4.94 -3.90
CA LEU A 84 6.49 4.29 -3.37
C LEU A 84 7.50 4.06 -4.51
N LYS A 85 8.46 4.97 -4.64
CA LYS A 85 9.50 4.90 -5.66
C LYS A 85 10.67 4.04 -5.19
N VAL A 86 11.00 3.01 -5.94
CA VAL A 86 12.10 2.08 -5.64
C VAL A 86 12.95 1.82 -6.87
N LEU A 87 14.24 1.58 -6.66
CA LEU A 87 15.20 1.28 -7.72
C LEU A 87 16.23 0.27 -7.21
N LYS A 88 16.53 -0.74 -8.01
CA LYS A 88 17.74 -1.56 -7.88
C LYS A 88 18.52 -1.55 -9.18
N THR A 89 19.84 -1.56 -9.08
CA THR A 89 20.75 -1.35 -10.22
C THR A 89 21.14 -2.63 -10.95
N THR A 90 20.80 -3.79 -10.38
CA THR A 90 21.14 -5.14 -10.87
C THR A 90 20.12 -6.14 -10.31
N GLN A 91 20.37 -7.44 -10.46
CA GLN A 91 19.50 -8.53 -10.00
C GLN A 91 18.09 -8.43 -10.62
N SER A 92 18.02 -7.97 -11.86
CA SER A 92 16.82 -8.00 -12.68
C SER A 92 17.18 -8.35 -14.10
N GLY A 93 16.50 -9.34 -14.68
CA GLY A 93 16.60 -9.65 -16.10
C GLY A 93 15.24 -9.54 -16.77
N PHE A 94 15.27 -9.67 -18.09
CA PHE A 94 14.09 -9.85 -18.92
C PHE A 94 14.50 -10.62 -20.18
N GLU A 95 14.17 -11.91 -20.20
CA GLU A 95 14.52 -12.85 -21.26
C GLU A 95 13.38 -13.88 -21.45
N GLY A 96 13.38 -14.61 -22.56
CA GLY A 96 12.38 -15.63 -22.86
C GLY A 96 11.01 -15.09 -23.30
N PHE A 97 10.91 -13.80 -23.62
CA PHE A 97 9.68 -13.21 -24.16
C PHE A 97 9.47 -13.57 -25.64
N ILE A 98 8.22 -13.53 -26.08
CA ILE A 98 7.83 -13.79 -27.47
C ILE A 98 8.47 -12.71 -28.35
N LYS A 99 9.13 -13.15 -29.43
CA LYS A 99 9.71 -12.27 -30.44
C LYS A 99 8.86 -12.36 -31.71
N ASP A 100 8.31 -11.23 -32.13
CA ASP A 100 7.59 -11.07 -33.38
C ASP A 100 8.30 -10.06 -34.31
N GLN A 101 7.68 -9.76 -35.44
CA GLN A 101 8.19 -8.80 -36.43
C GLN A 101 8.33 -7.36 -35.92
N PHE A 102 7.78 -7.04 -34.74
CA PHE A 102 7.87 -5.72 -34.11
C PHE A 102 8.82 -5.71 -32.91
N THR A 103 9.40 -6.85 -32.55
CA THR A 103 10.25 -6.98 -31.37
C THR A 103 11.67 -6.52 -31.66
N THR A 104 12.02 -5.32 -31.19
CA THR A 104 13.38 -4.76 -31.27
C THR A 104 14.14 -4.84 -29.94
N LEU A 105 13.45 -5.20 -28.86
CA LEU A 105 14.03 -5.24 -27.52
C LEU A 105 14.99 -6.44 -27.40
N PRO A 106 16.28 -6.22 -27.07
CA PRO A 106 17.19 -7.32 -26.78
C PRO A 106 16.87 -7.95 -25.42
N GLU A 107 17.11 -9.26 -25.31
CA GLU A 107 17.08 -9.94 -24.02
C GLU A 107 18.25 -9.49 -23.16
N VAL A 108 18.00 -9.34 -21.86
CA VAL A 108 19.01 -8.91 -20.90
C VAL A 108 18.95 -9.78 -19.65
N LYS A 109 20.10 -10.26 -19.21
CA LYS A 109 20.24 -11.01 -17.96
C LYS A 109 20.46 -10.11 -16.75
N ASP A 110 20.86 -8.87 -17.00
CA ASP A 110 20.99 -7.85 -15.97
C ASP A 110 20.59 -6.48 -16.52
N ARG A 111 19.80 -5.74 -15.73
CA ARG A 111 19.34 -4.39 -16.00
C ARG A 111 18.97 -3.68 -14.70
N CYS A 112 18.91 -2.36 -14.75
CA CYS A 112 18.23 -1.59 -13.71
C CYS A 112 16.73 -1.92 -13.69
N PHE A 113 16.16 -1.98 -12.49
CA PHE A 113 14.72 -2.06 -12.27
C PHE A 113 14.32 -0.91 -11.37
N ALA A 114 13.62 0.07 -11.95
CA ALA A 114 13.01 1.19 -11.24
C ALA A 114 11.50 1.13 -11.43
N THR A 115 10.74 1.44 -10.39
CA THR A 115 9.28 1.45 -10.45
C THR A 115 8.69 2.35 -9.38
N GLN A 116 7.48 2.86 -9.61
CA GLN A 116 6.63 3.41 -8.58
C GLN A 116 5.56 2.37 -8.23
N VAL A 117 5.59 1.86 -7.01
CA VAL A 117 4.65 0.82 -6.58
C VAL A 117 3.31 1.46 -6.23
N TYR A 118 2.26 0.88 -6.81
CA TYR A 118 0.88 1.02 -6.37
C TYR A 118 0.36 -0.33 -5.89
N CYS A 119 -0.07 -0.40 -4.64
CA CYS A 119 -0.71 -1.57 -4.06
C CYS A 119 -2.03 -1.14 -3.41
N LYS A 120 -3.08 -1.92 -3.64
CA LYS A 120 -4.39 -1.74 -3.02
C LYS A 120 -4.91 -3.10 -2.60
N TRP A 121 -5.37 -3.20 -1.37
CA TRP A 121 -5.92 -4.43 -0.82
C TRP A 121 -7.25 -4.19 -0.15
N ARG A 122 -8.07 -5.24 -0.11
CA ARG A 122 -9.39 -5.25 0.53
C ARG A 122 -9.33 -6.08 1.81
N TYR A 123 -9.95 -5.59 2.86
CA TYR A 123 -10.09 -6.33 4.12
C TYR A 123 -11.28 -7.29 4.12
N HIS A 124 -11.16 -8.36 4.90
CA HIS A 124 -12.28 -9.18 5.34
C HIS A 124 -13.27 -8.37 6.19
N GLN A 125 -14.56 -8.67 6.04
CA GLN A 125 -15.59 -8.07 6.91
C GLN A 125 -15.55 -8.66 8.32
N GLY A 126 -15.88 -7.84 9.31
CA GLY A 126 -16.09 -8.27 10.70
C GLY A 126 -14.84 -8.62 11.49
N ARG A 127 -13.64 -8.32 10.97
CA ARG A 127 -12.39 -8.46 11.74
C ARG A 127 -11.99 -7.13 12.35
N ASN A 128 -11.46 -7.18 13.57
CA ASN A 128 -10.77 -6.04 14.16
C ASN A 128 -9.38 -5.96 13.50
N VAL A 129 -9.10 -4.86 12.82
CA VAL A 129 -7.87 -4.67 12.04
C VAL A 129 -7.08 -3.52 12.65
N ASP A 130 -5.80 -3.75 12.88
CA ASP A 130 -4.84 -2.65 13.08
C ASP A 130 -4.38 -2.18 11.70
N PHE A 131 -4.97 -1.08 11.23
CA PHE A 131 -4.77 -0.58 9.88
C PHE A 131 -3.33 -0.11 9.64
N ASP A 132 -2.75 0.62 10.59
CA ASP A 132 -1.36 1.11 10.50
C ASP A 132 -0.37 -0.07 10.48
N ALA A 133 -0.51 -1.01 11.43
CA ALA A 133 0.36 -2.18 11.47
C ALA A 133 0.25 -3.04 10.20
N THR A 134 -0.96 -3.16 9.64
CA THR A 134 -1.17 -3.83 8.37
C THR A 134 -0.47 -3.11 7.22
N TRP A 135 -0.63 -1.79 7.13
CA TRP A 135 -0.02 -0.98 6.09
C TRP A 135 1.51 -1.09 6.14
N ASP A 136 2.10 -0.96 7.34
CA ASP A 136 3.53 -1.14 7.57
C ASP A 136 3.99 -2.54 7.14
N THR A 137 3.25 -3.58 7.51
CA THR A 137 3.57 -4.97 7.14
C THR A 137 3.56 -5.17 5.63
N VAL A 138 2.54 -4.69 4.92
CA VAL A 138 2.47 -4.82 3.45
C VAL A 138 3.59 -4.02 2.78
N ARG A 139 3.88 -2.81 3.28
CA ARG A 139 4.97 -1.98 2.78
C ARG A 139 6.32 -2.68 2.94
N ASP A 140 6.57 -3.30 4.10
CA ASP A 140 7.81 -4.02 4.35
C ASP A 140 7.93 -5.27 3.46
N ILE A 141 6.82 -5.98 3.21
CA ILE A 141 6.77 -7.11 2.25
C ILE A 141 7.13 -6.64 0.83
N VAL A 142 6.58 -5.50 0.40
CA VAL A 142 6.90 -4.91 -0.92
C VAL A 142 8.40 -4.64 -1.03
N LEU A 143 9.00 -4.00 -0.01
CA LEU A 143 10.42 -3.68 -0.01
C LEU A 143 11.31 -4.94 0.08
N GLU A 144 10.92 -5.90 0.93
CA GLU A 144 11.60 -7.20 1.07
C GLU A 144 11.64 -7.94 -0.26
N LYS A 145 10.51 -8.06 -0.96
CA LYS A 145 10.42 -8.78 -2.23
C LYS A 145 11.02 -8.04 -3.42
N PHE A 146 11.06 -6.72 -3.37
CA PHE A 146 11.73 -5.95 -4.40
C PHE A 146 13.27 -6.06 -4.29
N ALA A 147 13.81 -5.86 -3.09
CA ALA A 147 15.24 -5.77 -2.84
C ALA A 147 15.91 -7.15 -2.62
N GLY A 148 15.24 -8.05 -1.90
CA GLY A 148 15.84 -9.28 -1.37
C GLY A 148 16.78 -9.02 -0.18
N PRO A 149 17.61 -10.01 0.20
CA PRO A 149 18.60 -9.86 1.27
C PRO A 149 19.57 -8.71 1.02
N TYR A 150 19.88 -7.92 2.05
CA TYR A 150 20.64 -6.67 1.91
C TYR A 150 22.08 -6.86 1.43
N ASP A 151 22.65 -8.05 1.66
CA ASP A 151 24.03 -8.42 1.34
C ASP A 151 24.22 -8.88 -0.11
N LYS A 152 23.18 -9.46 -0.74
CA LYS A 152 23.29 -10.11 -2.07
C LYS A 152 22.16 -9.78 -3.05
N GLY A 153 21.07 -9.17 -2.57
CA GLY A 153 19.83 -8.97 -3.32
C GLY A 153 19.15 -10.28 -3.73
N GLU A 154 18.08 -10.16 -4.50
CA GLU A 154 17.36 -11.29 -5.08
C GLU A 154 17.07 -11.03 -6.57
N TYR A 155 17.39 -12.02 -7.41
CA TYR A 155 17.19 -11.94 -8.85
C TYR A 155 15.70 -12.00 -9.19
N SER A 156 15.22 -11.03 -9.96
CA SER A 156 13.86 -11.02 -10.50
C SER A 156 13.88 -11.23 -12.02
N PRO A 157 13.26 -12.31 -12.54
CA PRO A 157 13.19 -12.56 -13.98
C PRO A 157 12.14 -11.70 -14.70
N SER A 158 11.18 -11.12 -13.96
CA SER A 158 10.15 -10.25 -14.50
C SER A 158 9.48 -9.43 -13.39
N VAL A 159 8.98 -8.24 -13.75
CA VAL A 159 8.19 -7.38 -12.85
C VAL A 159 6.95 -8.13 -12.35
N GLN A 160 6.29 -8.87 -13.25
CA GLN A 160 5.09 -9.64 -12.96
C GLN A 160 5.32 -10.69 -11.88
N LYS A 161 6.47 -11.37 -11.90
CA LYS A 161 6.83 -12.37 -10.89
C LYS A 161 7.02 -11.70 -9.52
N THR A 162 7.76 -10.60 -9.45
CA THR A 162 7.94 -9.84 -8.21
C THR A 162 6.61 -9.34 -7.64
N LEU A 163 5.72 -8.79 -8.48
CA LEU A 163 4.39 -8.34 -8.05
C LEU A 163 3.53 -9.49 -7.51
N TYR A 164 3.55 -10.66 -8.17
CA TYR A 164 2.84 -11.85 -7.70
C TYR A 164 3.38 -12.34 -6.35
N ASP A 165 4.70 -12.37 -6.16
CA ASP A 165 5.31 -12.83 -4.91
C ASP A 165 5.00 -11.89 -3.73
N ILE A 166 4.89 -10.58 -3.99
CA ILE A 166 4.38 -9.60 -3.02
C ILE A 166 2.94 -9.93 -2.62
N GLN A 167 2.05 -10.21 -3.59
CA GLN A 167 0.64 -10.51 -3.33
C GLN A 167 0.49 -11.78 -2.48
N VAL A 168 1.16 -12.87 -2.88
CA VAL A 168 1.11 -14.15 -2.16
C VAL A 168 1.63 -14.00 -0.73
N LEU A 169 2.76 -13.31 -0.54
CA LEU A 169 3.32 -13.13 0.79
C LEU A 169 2.45 -12.22 1.67
N SER A 170 1.85 -11.18 1.09
CA SER A 170 0.92 -10.28 1.80
C SER A 170 -0.29 -11.03 2.33
N LEU A 171 -0.95 -11.84 1.47
CA LEU A 171 -2.08 -12.67 1.87
C LEU A 171 -1.71 -13.72 2.93
N SER A 172 -0.47 -14.24 2.89
CA SER A 172 0.00 -15.21 3.86
C SER A 172 0.34 -14.60 5.22
N ARG A 173 0.87 -13.38 5.27
CA ARG A 173 1.32 -12.72 6.51
C ARG A 173 0.24 -11.85 7.15
N VAL A 174 -0.76 -11.41 6.39
CA VAL A 174 -1.83 -10.53 6.87
C VAL A 174 -3.19 -11.21 6.62
N PRO A 175 -3.65 -12.07 7.55
CA PRO A 175 -4.88 -12.84 7.39
C PRO A 175 -6.14 -11.98 7.20
N GLU A 176 -6.12 -10.72 7.63
CA GLU A 176 -7.20 -9.75 7.51
C GLU A 176 -7.41 -9.29 6.07
N VAL A 177 -6.40 -9.44 5.20
CA VAL A 177 -6.48 -9.10 3.78
C VAL A 177 -7.17 -10.22 3.00
N TRP A 178 -8.28 -9.87 2.35
CA TRP A 178 -9.04 -10.77 1.47
C TRP A 178 -8.44 -10.86 0.08
N PHE A 179 -8.01 -9.73 -0.47
CA PHE A 179 -7.47 -9.61 -1.82
C PHE A 179 -6.45 -8.47 -1.84
N ALA A 180 -5.33 -8.67 -2.53
CA ALA A 180 -4.32 -7.64 -2.76
C ALA A 180 -4.00 -7.57 -4.26
N GLY A 181 -4.07 -6.36 -4.83
CA GLY A 181 -3.58 -6.05 -6.16
C GLY A 181 -2.38 -5.11 -6.04
N CYS A 182 -1.33 -5.40 -6.80
CA CYS A 182 -0.16 -4.53 -6.92
C CYS A 182 0.23 -4.42 -8.39
N HIS A 183 0.57 -3.21 -8.83
CA HIS A 183 1.11 -2.94 -10.16
C HIS A 183 2.19 -1.86 -10.09
N SER A 184 3.03 -1.81 -11.13
CA SER A 184 3.90 -0.66 -11.37
C SER A 184 3.08 0.47 -11.97
N GLU A 185 3.34 1.70 -11.52
CA GLU A 185 2.97 2.92 -12.23
C GLU A 185 4.23 3.40 -12.96
N ASP A 186 4.23 3.30 -14.29
CA ASP A 186 5.30 3.79 -15.18
C ASP A 186 5.00 5.21 -15.67
#